data_AF-A0A0N4Z521-F1
#
_entry.id   AF-A0A0N4Z521-F1
#
_cell.length_a   1.000
_cell.length_b   1.000
_cell.length_c   1.000
_cell.angle_alpha   90.00
_cell.angle_beta   90.00
_cell.angle_gamma   90.00
#
_symmetry.space_group_name_H-M   'P 1'
#
loop_
_entity.id
_entity.type
_entity.pdbx_description
1 polymer ?
#
loop_
_entity_poly.entity_id
_entity_poly.type
_entity_poly.pdbx_seq_one_letter_code
_entity_poly.pdbx_strand_id
1 'polypeptide(L)'
;MPGSLMNMNFYVYIGYKTLDDGQFVFGLVHPSFDKKGKKKEKYCLAYVNEGEEYHDCGKIRIFTNNSFDKKNCRFSKKESESGYNLVLKNGRIPISVICNRAIYYGYYDKTNNTINYVNMYKKKAQTKPLNSKKKNVYYLHCKGE
;
A
#
# COMPACT_ATOMS: atom_id res chain seq x y z
N MET A 1 22.16 -5.51 3.57
CA MET A 1 22.88 -4.24 3.80
C MET A 1 21.85 -3.21 4.23
N PRO A 2 22.01 -2.56 5.40
CA PRO A 2 21.17 -1.42 5.78
C PRO A 2 21.61 -0.23 4.93
N GLY A 3 20.81 0.10 3.91
CA GLY A 3 21.09 1.16 2.95
C GLY A 3 20.43 2.47 3.37
N SER A 4 21.25 3.39 3.87
CA SER A 4 20.89 4.77 4.21
C SER A 4 20.57 5.63 2.98
N LEU A 5 19.67 6.61 3.20
CA LEU A 5 19.31 7.77 2.37
C LEU A 5 18.44 7.53 1.13
N MET A 6 17.14 7.33 1.41
CA MET A 6 16.04 7.49 0.46
C MET A 6 15.99 8.93 -0.11
N ASN A 7 16.55 9.14 -1.30
CA ASN A 7 16.31 10.38 -2.05
C ASN A 7 14.86 10.36 -2.60
N MET A 8 14.02 11.24 -2.06
CA MET A 8 12.58 11.29 -2.35
C MET A 8 12.24 11.54 -3.82
N ASN A 9 13.19 12.06 -4.61
CA ASN A 9 12.99 12.37 -6.03
C ASN A 9 12.95 11.12 -6.94
N PHE A 10 13.29 9.93 -6.43
CA PHE A 10 13.22 8.68 -7.19
C PHE A 10 11.87 7.95 -7.08
N TYR A 11 10.99 8.39 -6.16
CA TYR A 11 9.70 7.74 -5.98
C TYR A 11 8.70 8.22 -7.01
N VAL A 12 8.10 7.27 -7.70
CA VAL A 12 7.21 7.56 -8.82
C VAL A 12 5.76 7.29 -8.43
N TYR A 13 5.52 6.28 -7.60
CA TYR A 13 4.19 5.81 -7.27
C TYR A 13 4.10 5.27 -5.83
N ILE A 14 2.88 4.99 -5.38
CA ILE A 14 2.63 4.16 -4.21
C ILE A 14 2.32 2.75 -4.70
N GLY A 15 2.68 1.74 -3.93
CA GLY A 15 2.34 0.37 -4.25
C GLY A 15 2.08 -0.45 -3.00
N TYR A 16 1.66 -1.68 -3.22
CA TYR A 16 1.54 -2.66 -2.16
C TYR A 16 2.01 -4.03 -2.61
N LYS A 17 2.37 -4.84 -1.62
CA LYS A 17 2.68 -6.26 -1.77
C LYS A 17 1.95 -7.02 -0.66
N THR A 18 1.59 -8.26 -0.96
CA THR A 18 1.19 -9.23 0.06
C THR A 18 2.44 -10.05 0.42
N LEU A 19 2.81 -10.06 1.69
CA LEU A 19 3.88 -10.89 2.23
C LEU A 19 3.41 -12.36 2.32
N ASP A 20 4.35 -13.27 2.59
CA ASP A 20 4.08 -14.71 2.60
C ASP A 20 3.09 -15.12 3.71
N ASP A 21 3.04 -14.36 4.82
CA ASP A 21 2.07 -14.51 5.92
C ASP A 21 0.68 -13.93 5.57
N GLY A 22 0.52 -13.35 4.39
CA GLY A 22 -0.69 -12.67 3.94
C GLY A 22 -0.81 -11.21 4.41
N GLN A 23 0.20 -10.64 5.07
CA GLN A 23 0.21 -9.22 5.43
C GLN A 23 0.30 -8.33 4.19
N PHE A 24 -0.54 -7.30 4.12
CA PHE A 24 -0.36 -6.25 3.14
C PHE A 24 0.62 -5.20 3.65
N VAL A 25 1.67 -4.95 2.89
CA VAL A 25 2.60 -3.85 3.13
C VAL A 25 2.49 -2.84 2.01
N PHE A 26 2.50 -1.57 2.39
CA PHE A 26 2.41 -0.45 1.46
C PHE A 26 3.71 0.32 1.53
N GLY A 27 4.11 0.88 0.41
CA GLY A 27 5.39 1.55 0.30
C GLY A 27 5.46 2.51 -0.87
N LEU A 28 6.59 3.20 -0.93
CA LEU A 28 6.95 4.02 -2.08
C LEU A 28 7.57 3.12 -3.14
N VAL A 29 7.13 3.30 -4.38
CA VAL A 29 7.63 2.56 -5.53
C VAL A 29 8.63 3.41 -6.29
N HIS A 30 9.80 2.83 -6.56
CA HIS A 30 10.82 3.44 -7.40
C HIS A 30 11.36 2.43 -8.40
N PRO A 31 11.91 2.88 -9.54
CA PRO A 31 12.57 1.98 -10.46
C PRO A 31 13.86 1.39 -9.84
N SER A 32 14.17 0.17 -10.22
CA SER A 32 15.45 -0.47 -9.93
C SER A 32 16.52 0.05 -10.89
N PHE A 33 17.75 0.20 -10.41
CA PHE A 33 18.90 0.58 -11.22
C PHE A 33 19.96 -0.52 -11.18
N ASP A 34 20.72 -0.69 -12.26
CA ASP A 34 21.90 -1.54 -12.24
C ASP A 34 23.11 -0.85 -11.56
N LYS A 35 24.22 -1.57 -11.41
CA LYS A 35 25.46 -1.04 -10.83
C LYS A 35 26.07 0.13 -11.62
N LYS A 36 25.60 0.38 -12.84
CA LYS A 36 26.03 1.47 -13.73
C LYS A 36 25.02 2.64 -13.72
N GLY A 37 24.01 2.60 -12.84
CA GLY A 37 22.98 3.64 -12.73
C GLY A 37 21.93 3.61 -13.84
N LYS A 38 21.87 2.56 -14.68
CA LYS A 38 20.84 2.44 -15.73
C LYS A 38 19.54 1.89 -15.15
N LYS A 39 18.43 2.54 -15.50
CA LYS A 39 17.07 2.15 -15.10
C LYS A 39 16.74 0.77 -15.68
N LYS A 40 16.34 -0.17 -14.82
CA LYS A 40 15.76 -1.46 -15.20
C LYS A 40 14.24 -1.32 -15.35
N GLU A 41 13.62 -2.15 -16.18
CA GLU A 41 12.15 -2.30 -16.26
C GLU A 41 11.56 -3.05 -15.05
N LYS A 42 12.20 -2.93 -13.90
CA LYS A 42 11.79 -3.58 -12.64
C LYS A 42 11.56 -2.49 -11.62
N TYR A 43 10.44 -2.56 -10.92
CA TYR A 43 10.11 -1.65 -9.84
C TYR A 43 10.42 -2.30 -8.49
N CYS A 44 10.76 -1.48 -7.51
CA CYS A 44 10.96 -1.89 -6.13
C CYS A 44 10.05 -1.10 -5.20
N LEU A 45 9.58 -1.77 -4.16
CA LEU A 45 8.78 -1.22 -3.08
C LEU A 45 9.69 -1.03 -1.88
N ALA A 46 9.72 0.20 -1.39
CA ALA A 46 10.32 0.52 -0.10
C ALA A 46 9.20 0.73 0.92
N TYR A 47 9.12 -0.11 1.95
CA TYR A 47 8.04 -0.12 2.92
C TYR A 47 8.56 -0.25 4.35
N VAL A 48 7.70 0.07 5.31
CA VAL A 48 7.98 -0.10 6.73
C VAL A 48 7.11 -1.22 7.26
N ASN A 49 7.71 -2.22 7.91
CA ASN A 49 6.99 -3.27 8.62
C ASN A 49 7.61 -3.47 10.00
N GLU A 50 6.77 -3.59 11.03
CA GLU A 50 7.21 -3.84 12.41
C GLU A 50 8.30 -2.86 12.93
N GLY A 51 8.33 -1.63 12.41
CA GLY A 51 9.30 -0.61 12.80
C GLY A 51 10.59 -0.60 12.00
N GLU A 52 10.77 -1.53 11.06
CA GLU A 52 11.95 -1.64 10.21
C GLU A 52 11.65 -1.27 8.75
N GLU A 53 12.66 -0.74 8.05
CA GLU A 53 12.59 -0.41 6.63
C GLU A 53 13.03 -1.61 5.76
N TYR A 54 12.18 -1.97 4.81
CA TYR A 54 12.42 -3.06 3.86
C TYR A 54 12.46 -2.54 2.43
N HIS A 55 13.26 -3.21 1.61
CA HIS A 55 13.38 -2.95 0.19
C HIS A 55 13.20 -4.24 -0.61
N ASP A 56 12.16 -4.28 -1.44
CA ASP A 56 11.77 -5.49 -2.16
C ASP A 56 11.45 -5.16 -3.62
N CYS A 57 12.08 -5.86 -4.55
CA CYS A 57 11.86 -5.68 -5.99
C CYS A 57 11.00 -6.80 -6.61
N GLY A 58 10.27 -7.58 -5.81
CA GLY A 58 9.47 -8.72 -6.24
C GLY A 58 8.14 -8.34 -6.91
N LYS A 59 7.15 -9.25 -6.81
CA LYS A 59 5.78 -9.02 -7.31
C LYS A 59 5.11 -7.90 -6.51
N ILE A 60 5.10 -6.70 -7.07
CA ILE A 60 4.52 -5.49 -6.47
C ILE A 60 3.32 -5.06 -7.31
N ARG A 61 2.24 -4.66 -6.64
CA ARG A 61 1.11 -3.99 -7.28
C ARG A 61 1.32 -2.49 -7.15
N ILE A 62 1.44 -1.80 -8.28
CA ILE A 62 1.68 -0.36 -8.31
C ILE A 62 0.35 0.36 -8.50
N PHE A 63 0.08 1.34 -7.63
CA PHE A 63 -1.05 2.25 -7.74
C PHE A 63 -0.67 3.43 -8.65
N THR A 64 -0.95 3.27 -9.94
CA THR A 64 -0.84 4.35 -10.93
C THR A 64 -2.23 4.78 -11.38
N ASN A 65 -2.37 5.98 -11.96
CA ASN A 65 -3.61 6.37 -12.63
C ASN A 65 -4.04 5.28 -13.63
N ASN A 66 -3.14 4.74 -14.44
CA ASN A 66 -3.46 3.62 -15.34
C ASN A 66 -3.96 2.34 -14.62
N SER A 67 -3.45 2.04 -13.43
CA SER A 67 -3.87 0.88 -12.62
C SER A 67 -5.31 1.01 -12.11
N PHE A 68 -5.76 2.25 -11.83
CA PHE A 68 -7.12 2.56 -11.41
C PHE A 68 -8.05 2.92 -12.58
N ASP A 69 -7.55 3.64 -13.59
CA ASP A 69 -8.25 4.15 -14.77
C ASP A 69 -8.66 3.05 -15.75
N LYS A 70 -7.92 1.93 -15.78
CA LYS A 70 -8.40 0.71 -16.46
C LYS A 70 -9.62 0.08 -15.77
N LYS A 71 -10.17 0.70 -14.72
CA LYS A 71 -11.32 0.25 -13.93
C LYS A 71 -11.13 -1.16 -13.37
N ASN A 72 -9.87 -1.55 -13.16
CA ASN A 72 -9.52 -2.85 -12.60
C ASN A 72 -9.61 -2.83 -11.08
N CYS A 73 -9.23 -1.73 -10.44
CA CYS A 73 -9.38 -1.57 -9.00
C CYS A 73 -9.84 -0.17 -8.63
N ARG A 74 -10.45 -0.03 -7.46
CA ARG A 74 -10.89 1.25 -6.89
C ARG A 74 -10.95 1.20 -5.37
N PHE A 75 -10.77 2.35 -4.75
CA PHE A 75 -11.07 2.53 -3.33
C PHE A 75 -12.53 2.96 -3.15
N SER A 76 -13.28 2.27 -2.27
CA SER A 76 -14.68 2.57 -1.98
C SER A 76 -14.93 2.65 -0.48
N LYS A 77 -15.83 3.51 -0.03
CA LYS A 77 -16.27 3.55 1.39
C LYS A 77 -17.08 2.33 1.80
N LYS A 78 -17.63 1.60 0.82
CA LYS A 78 -18.45 0.41 1.06
C LYS A 78 -17.55 -0.82 1.08
N GLU A 79 -17.87 -1.78 1.95
CA GLU A 79 -17.24 -3.11 1.94
C GLU A 79 -17.79 -3.99 0.80
N SER A 80 -18.88 -3.58 0.15
CA SER A 80 -19.45 -4.22 -1.04
C SER A 80 -19.58 -3.20 -2.16
N GLU A 81 -19.10 -3.56 -3.36
CA GLU A 81 -19.10 -2.70 -4.54
C GLU A 81 -19.51 -3.50 -5.78
N SER A 82 -20.52 -3.02 -6.51
CA SER A 82 -21.08 -3.77 -7.65
C SER A 82 -20.04 -3.94 -8.76
N GLY A 83 -19.84 -5.19 -9.20
CA GLY A 83 -18.90 -5.54 -10.26
C GLY A 83 -17.43 -5.57 -9.83
N TYR A 84 -17.14 -5.54 -8.52
CA TYR A 84 -15.80 -5.69 -7.97
C TYR A 84 -15.81 -6.62 -6.76
N ASN A 85 -14.67 -7.25 -6.48
CA ASN A 85 -14.45 -8.05 -5.29
C ASN A 85 -13.63 -7.26 -4.28
N LEU A 86 -14.00 -7.35 -3.01
CA LEU A 86 -13.23 -6.79 -1.91
C LEU A 86 -11.91 -7.55 -1.81
N VAL A 87 -10.79 -6.82 -1.85
CA VAL A 87 -9.48 -7.46 -1.66
C VAL A 87 -9.34 -7.87 -0.19
N LEU A 88 -9.33 -9.18 0.06
CA LEU A 88 -9.25 -9.76 1.39
C LEU A 88 -8.26 -10.92 1.39
N LYS A 89 -7.26 -10.87 2.27
CA LYS A 89 -6.34 -11.98 2.54
C LYS A 89 -6.13 -12.10 4.05
N ASN A 90 -6.33 -13.29 4.60
CA ASN A 90 -6.12 -13.59 6.03
C ASN A 90 -6.78 -12.57 6.98
N GLY A 91 -8.03 -12.19 6.71
CA GLY A 91 -8.76 -11.22 7.53
C GLY A 91 -8.33 -9.76 7.36
N ARG A 92 -7.36 -9.47 6.49
CA ARG A 92 -6.82 -8.13 6.24
C ARG A 92 -7.31 -7.58 4.91
N ILE A 93 -7.65 -6.29 4.88
CA ILE A 93 -8.16 -5.59 3.70
C ILE A 93 -7.26 -4.39 3.40
N PRO A 94 -6.71 -4.25 2.18
CA PRO A 94 -6.07 -3.02 1.72
C PRO A 94 -7.01 -1.81 1.82
N ILE A 95 -6.55 -0.74 2.45
CA ILE A 95 -7.32 0.49 2.62
C ILE A 95 -6.52 1.74 2.25
N SER A 96 -7.26 2.80 1.93
CA SER A 96 -6.77 4.16 1.97
C SER A 96 -7.51 4.95 3.07
N VAL A 97 -6.77 5.83 3.74
CA VAL A 97 -7.28 6.65 4.85
C VAL A 97 -7.03 8.11 4.54
N ILE A 98 -8.09 8.93 4.56
CA ILE A 98 -7.98 10.37 4.34
C ILE A 98 -7.91 11.09 5.70
N CYS A 99 -6.78 11.71 6.00
CA CYS A 99 -6.59 12.46 7.25
C CYS A 99 -5.83 13.76 6.97
N ASN A 100 -6.34 14.88 7.48
CA ASN A 100 -5.73 16.21 7.32
C ASN A 100 -5.38 16.56 5.87
N ARG A 101 -6.30 16.27 4.93
CA ARG A 101 -6.12 16.46 3.47
C ARG A 101 -5.02 15.61 2.82
N ALA A 102 -4.44 14.65 3.54
CA ALA A 102 -3.50 13.66 3.02
C ALA A 102 -4.15 12.27 2.91
N ILE A 103 -3.68 11.48 1.94
CA ILE A 103 -4.08 10.08 1.75
C ILE A 103 -2.96 9.19 2.28
N TYR A 104 -3.31 8.29 3.19
CA TYR A 104 -2.45 7.25 3.72
C TYR A 104 -2.90 5.89 3.21
N TYR A 105 -1.97 4.95 3.07
CA TYR A 105 -2.27 3.60 2.62
C TYR A 105 -1.83 2.58 3.66
N GLY A 106 -2.57 1.49 3.73
CA GLY A 106 -2.44 0.53 4.81
C GLY A 106 -3.41 -0.62 4.66
N TYR A 107 -3.62 -1.35 5.75
CA TYR A 107 -4.61 -2.41 5.81
C TYR A 107 -5.49 -2.28 7.05
N TYR A 108 -6.72 -2.75 6.90
CA TYR A 108 -7.66 -2.98 7.99
C TYR A 108 -7.60 -4.46 8.36
N ASP A 109 -7.22 -4.76 9.60
CA ASP A 109 -7.25 -6.09 10.18
C ASP A 109 -8.62 -6.31 10.86
N LYS A 110 -9.45 -7.16 10.25
CA LYS A 110 -10.79 -7.49 10.76
C LYS A 110 -10.75 -8.28 12.06
N THR A 111 -9.71 -9.08 12.28
CA THR A 111 -9.58 -9.93 13.46
C THR A 111 -9.37 -9.07 14.71
N ASN A 112 -8.51 -8.06 14.60
CA ASN A 112 -8.18 -7.16 15.70
C ASN A 112 -9.00 -5.86 15.69
N ASN A 113 -9.85 -5.65 14.67
CA ASN A 113 -10.57 -4.40 14.42
C ASN A 113 -9.65 -3.17 14.42
N THR A 114 -8.46 -3.29 13.81
CA THR A 114 -7.46 -2.23 13.75
C THR A 114 -7.10 -1.85 12.33
N ILE A 115 -6.77 -0.58 12.14
CA ILE A 115 -6.18 -0.05 10.92
C ILE A 115 -4.69 0.15 11.16
N ASN A 116 -3.89 -0.33 10.21
CA ASN A 116 -2.46 -0.13 10.15
C ASN A 116 -2.14 0.62 8.86
N TYR A 117 -1.64 1.86 8.93
CA TYR A 117 -1.20 2.61 7.76
C TYR A 117 0.16 3.24 7.97
N VAL A 118 0.87 3.51 6.88
CA VAL A 118 2.20 4.11 6.93
C VAL A 118 2.12 5.57 6.48
N ASN A 119 2.72 6.46 7.27
CA ASN A 119 3.10 7.77 6.77
C ASN A 119 4.40 7.61 5.99
N MET A 120 4.29 7.54 4.66
CA MET A 120 5.45 7.30 3.78
C MET A 120 6.52 8.40 3.86
N TYR A 121 6.11 9.66 4.10
CA TYR A 121 7.04 10.79 4.22
C TYR A 121 7.84 10.73 5.52
N LYS A 122 7.20 10.32 6.62
CA LYS A 122 7.85 10.16 7.93
C LYS A 122 8.38 8.75 8.17
N LYS A 123 8.18 7.84 7.21
CA LYS A 123 8.48 6.41 7.30
C LYS A 123 8.03 5.78 8.62
N LYS A 124 6.82 6.11 9.05
CA LYS A 124 6.30 5.67 10.35
C LYS A 124 4.98 4.95 10.18
N ALA A 125 4.92 3.71 10.65
CA ALA A 125 3.68 2.96 10.77
C ALA A 125 2.81 3.54 11.90
N GLN A 126 1.51 3.53 11.69
CA GLN A 126 0.51 3.92 12.68
C GLN A 126 -0.55 2.84 12.75
N THR A 127 -0.82 2.39 13.97
CA THR A 127 -1.91 1.46 14.28
C THR A 127 -2.96 2.19 15.08
N LYS A 128 -4.22 2.09 14.66
CA LYS A 128 -5.36 2.70 15.36
C LYS A 128 -6.56 1.75 15.34
N PRO A 129 -7.35 1.68 16.41
CA PRO A 129 -8.62 0.95 16.36
C PRO A 129 -9.53 1.60 15.33
N LEU A 130 -10.28 0.77 14.59
CA LEU A 130 -11.36 1.25 13.73
C LEU A 130 -12.55 1.63 14.62
N ASN A 131 -12.50 2.83 15.19
CA ASN A 131 -13.64 3.39 15.91
C ASN A 131 -14.76 3.70 14.91
N SER A 132 -16.00 3.80 15.40
CA SER A 132 -17.24 4.01 14.63
C SER A 132 -17.25 5.21 13.67
N LYS A 133 -16.25 6.10 13.71
CA LYS A 133 -15.99 7.15 12.72
C LYS A 133 -15.29 6.58 11.46
N LYS A 134 -15.91 5.58 10.80
CA LYS A 134 -15.54 5.02 9.47
C LYS A 134 -15.46 6.06 8.34
N LYS A 135 -15.68 7.36 8.60
CA LYS A 135 -15.94 8.41 7.59
C LYS A 135 -14.81 8.60 6.58
N ASN A 136 -13.58 8.18 6.92
CA ASN A 136 -12.37 8.45 6.16
C ASN A 136 -11.62 7.21 5.68
N VAL A 137 -12.20 6.01 5.82
CA VAL A 137 -11.57 4.75 5.42
C VAL A 137 -12.22 4.24 4.15
N TYR A 138 -11.41 3.88 3.17
CA TYR A 138 -11.85 3.35 1.90
C TYR A 138 -11.16 2.01 1.66
N TYR A 139 -11.93 1.01 1.27
CA TYR A 139 -11.47 -0.35 1.03
C TYR A 139 -11.12 -0.54 -0.45
N LEU A 140 -10.07 -1.30 -0.73
CA LEU A 140 -9.69 -1.64 -2.10
C LEU A 140 -10.60 -2.74 -2.62
N HIS A 141 -11.15 -2.49 -3.80
CA HIS A 141 -11.93 -3.43 -4.58
C HIS A 141 -11.26 -3.63 -5.93
N CYS A 142 -11.21 -4.87 -6.41
CA CYS A 142 -10.61 -5.22 -7.70
C CYS A 142 -11.52 -6.17 -8.50
N LYS A 143 -11.47 -6.09 -9.82
CA LYS A 143 -12.11 -7.04 -10.73
C LYS A 143 -11.24 -8.30 -10.86
N GLY A 144 -11.85 -9.47 -10.70
CA GLY A 144 -11.19 -10.75 -10.97
C GLY A 144 -10.15 -11.21 -9.94
N GLU A 145 -10.22 -10.70 -8.69
CA GLU A 145 -9.47 -11.22 -7.54
C GLU A 145 -10.36 -12.04 -6.59
#